data_AF-A0A7Y7TPP6-F1
#
_entry.id   AF-A0A7Y7TPP6-F1
#
_cell.length_a   1.000
_cell.length_b   1.000
_cell.length_c   1.000
_cell.angle_alpha   90.00
_cell.angle_beta   90.00
_cell.angle_gamma   90.00
#
_symmetry.space_group_name_H-M   'P 1'
#
loop_
_entity.id
_entity.type
_entity.pdbx_description
1 polymer ?
#
loop_
_entity_poly.entity_id
_entity_poly.type
_entity_poly.pdbx_seq_one_letter_code
_entity_poly.pdbx_strand_id
1 'polypeptide(L)'
;MKKITNLMIIAVVCIFTTTSVFAQATKNTPSKQISNLTAAADFADYGYQNKSSLALITAASILNATPANEKKVAGEENAEFSAKQLLEDAKKLANGDQAVLAMITKVEGQKPEKTRGSMSELLAYNCRIMAGAVKVYQITYVANSKAEISVKSSAAAIPEIIVENSKGEIVKSESSDKGYFTWTPSKAESYKITLKNASTDDMKCVFITN
;
A
#
# COMPACT_ATOMS: atom_id res chain seq x y z
N MET A 1 -68.53 -37.60 26.98
CA MET A 1 -68.45 -38.78 26.09
C MET A 1 -67.89 -38.36 24.74
N LYS A 2 -67.16 -39.28 24.09
CA LYS A 2 -66.48 -39.21 22.77
C LYS A 2 -65.04 -38.67 22.75
N LYS A 3 -64.14 -39.64 22.90
CA LYS A 3 -62.78 -39.69 22.35
C LYS A 3 -62.86 -39.71 20.81
N ILE A 4 -62.01 -38.97 20.10
CA ILE A 4 -61.47 -39.37 18.80
C ILE A 4 -60.00 -38.94 18.75
N THR A 5 -59.21 -39.86 18.21
CA THR A 5 -57.77 -40.02 18.27
C THR A 5 -57.16 -39.66 16.90
N ASN A 6 -55.91 -39.20 16.89
CA ASN A 6 -54.93 -39.19 15.78
C ASN A 6 -55.21 -38.36 14.51
N LEU A 7 -54.28 -37.46 14.14
CA LEU A 7 -53.40 -37.72 12.99
C LEU A 7 -52.19 -36.76 12.96
N MET A 8 -51.04 -37.38 12.72
CA MET A 8 -49.70 -36.86 12.50
C MET A 8 -49.63 -36.07 11.19
N ILE A 9 -49.15 -34.82 11.21
CA ILE A 9 -48.60 -34.14 10.01
C ILE A 9 -47.24 -33.54 10.38
N ILE A 10 -46.21 -34.16 9.83
CA ILE A 10 -44.84 -33.69 9.75
C ILE A 10 -44.86 -32.46 8.82
N ALA A 11 -44.71 -31.26 9.38
CA ALA A 11 -44.41 -30.07 8.60
C ALA A 11 -42.92 -29.74 8.79
N VAL A 12 -42.16 -30.04 7.74
CA VAL A 12 -40.78 -29.61 7.53
C VAL A 12 -40.74 -28.09 7.56
N VAL A 13 -40.41 -27.51 8.72
CA VAL A 13 -40.09 -26.08 8.83
C VAL A 13 -38.62 -25.92 8.50
N CYS A 14 -38.39 -25.30 7.34
CA CYS A 14 -37.08 -24.97 6.80
C CYS A 14 -36.18 -24.35 7.87
N ILE A 15 -35.11 -25.07 8.18
CA ILE A 15 -33.94 -24.52 8.87
C ILE A 15 -33.38 -23.43 7.93
N PHE A 16 -33.70 -22.17 8.20
CA PHE A 16 -32.97 -21.03 7.66
C PHE A 16 -31.60 -21.00 8.34
N THR A 17 -30.67 -21.83 7.87
CA THR A 17 -29.25 -21.69 8.20
C THR A 17 -28.70 -20.47 7.47
N THR A 18 -28.26 -19.52 8.27
CA THR A 18 -27.49 -18.35 7.92
C THR A 18 -26.25 -18.71 7.10
N THR A 19 -26.25 -18.42 5.80
CA THR A 19 -25.03 -18.44 4.96
C THR A 19 -24.79 -17.06 4.37
N SER A 20 -24.46 -16.09 5.24
CA SER A 20 -23.99 -14.77 4.83
C SER A 20 -22.72 -14.41 5.60
N VAL A 21 -21.62 -15.12 5.34
CA VAL A 21 -20.29 -14.74 5.89
C VAL A 21 -19.14 -14.81 4.85
N PHE A 22 -19.32 -15.41 3.66
CA PHE A 22 -18.19 -15.57 2.71
C PHE A 22 -17.99 -14.44 1.68
N ALA A 23 -18.82 -13.39 1.66
CA ALA A 23 -18.73 -12.34 0.64
C ALA A 23 -17.95 -11.07 1.06
N GLN A 24 -17.47 -10.98 2.31
CA GLN A 24 -16.90 -9.74 2.85
C GLN A 24 -15.36 -9.74 2.96
N ALA A 25 -14.70 -10.88 2.71
CA ALA A 25 -13.26 -11.04 2.89
C ALA A 25 -12.36 -10.51 1.74
N THR A 26 -12.94 -9.94 0.67
CA THR A 26 -12.17 -9.53 -0.53
C THR A 26 -12.07 -8.03 -0.76
N LYS A 27 -12.83 -7.19 -0.06
CA LYS A 27 -12.88 -5.75 -0.39
C LYS A 27 -11.67 -4.94 0.07
N ASN A 28 -10.97 -5.35 1.13
CA ASN A 28 -9.90 -4.54 1.75
C ASN A 28 -8.52 -5.22 1.74
N THR A 29 -8.31 -6.28 0.95
CA THR A 29 -7.00 -6.93 0.87
C THR A 29 -6.16 -6.26 -0.21
N PRO A 30 -4.95 -5.74 0.13
CA PRO A 30 -4.04 -5.17 -0.85
C PRO A 30 -3.63 -6.18 -1.92
N SER A 31 -3.40 -5.71 -3.14
CA SER A 31 -2.71 -6.50 -4.16
C SER A 31 -1.32 -6.91 -3.69
N LYS A 32 -0.83 -8.03 -4.22
CA LYS A 32 0.49 -8.58 -3.87
C LYS A 32 1.60 -7.55 -4.08
N GLN A 33 1.52 -6.77 -5.15
CA GLN A 33 2.51 -5.74 -5.47
C GLN A 33 2.51 -4.61 -4.43
N ILE A 34 1.33 -4.08 -4.04
CA ILE A 34 1.23 -3.05 -3.01
C ILE A 34 1.68 -3.59 -1.65
N SER A 35 1.30 -4.83 -1.32
CA SER A 35 1.74 -5.49 -0.09
C SER A 35 3.26 -5.64 -0.04
N ASN A 36 3.90 -6.04 -1.14
CA ASN A 36 5.35 -6.17 -1.24
C ASN A 36 6.04 -4.81 -1.05
N LEU A 37 5.58 -3.77 -1.74
CA LEU A 37 6.18 -2.44 -1.61
C LEU A 37 5.99 -1.84 -0.22
N THR A 38 4.83 -2.06 0.39
CA THR A 38 4.57 -1.64 1.78
C THR A 38 5.52 -2.37 2.74
N ALA A 39 5.70 -3.68 2.58
CA ALA A 39 6.66 -4.44 3.38
C ALA A 39 8.10 -3.98 3.17
N ALA A 40 8.49 -3.60 1.94
CA ALA A 40 9.79 -3.01 1.69
C ALA A 40 9.98 -1.69 2.46
N ALA A 41 8.94 -0.86 2.56
CA ALA A 41 8.98 0.38 3.35
C ALA A 41 9.13 0.08 4.85
N ASP A 42 8.43 -0.93 5.38
CA ASP A 42 8.58 -1.37 6.77
C ASP A 42 10.02 -1.85 7.06
N PHE A 43 10.62 -2.61 6.16
CA PHE A 43 12.02 -3.05 6.30
C PHE A 43 13.01 -1.89 6.21
N ALA A 44 12.76 -0.91 5.34
CA ALA A 44 13.58 0.29 5.24
C ALA A 44 13.54 1.10 6.55
N ASP A 45 12.34 1.39 7.06
CA ASP A 45 12.14 2.09 8.33
C ASP A 45 12.83 1.36 9.47
N TYR A 46 12.62 0.05 9.58
CA TYR A 46 13.28 -0.78 10.60
C TYR A 46 14.80 -0.72 10.47
N GLY A 47 15.34 -0.79 9.26
CA GLY A 47 16.77 -0.71 8.97
C GLY A 47 17.39 0.61 9.42
N TYR A 48 16.72 1.73 9.15
CA TYR A 48 17.19 3.05 9.57
C TYR A 48 17.11 3.28 11.08
N GLN A 49 16.03 2.82 11.72
CA GLN A 49 15.83 2.92 13.17
C GLN A 49 16.82 2.06 13.96
N ASN A 50 17.05 0.83 13.51
CA ASN A 50 17.86 -0.17 14.23
C ASN A 50 19.29 -0.30 13.68
N LYS A 51 19.68 0.53 12.72
CA LYS A 51 20.99 0.45 12.03
C LYS A 51 21.27 -0.96 11.46
N SER A 52 20.22 -1.61 10.94
CA SER A 52 20.32 -2.96 10.38
C SER A 52 20.58 -2.92 8.88
N SER A 53 21.81 -3.26 8.47
CA SER A 53 22.19 -3.41 7.05
C SER A 53 21.34 -4.49 6.35
N LEU A 54 21.07 -5.61 7.03
CA LEU A 54 20.27 -6.70 6.49
C LEU A 54 18.84 -6.27 6.16
N ALA A 55 18.21 -5.45 7.00
CA ALA A 55 16.86 -4.96 6.75
C ALA A 55 16.82 -4.04 5.51
N LEU A 56 17.82 -3.17 5.33
CA LEU A 56 17.94 -2.34 4.13
C LEU A 56 18.18 -3.18 2.87
N ILE A 57 18.98 -4.25 2.95
CA ILE A 57 19.20 -5.20 1.85
C ILE A 57 17.89 -5.92 1.48
N THR A 58 17.12 -6.36 2.48
CA THR A 58 15.81 -6.99 2.26
C THR A 58 14.84 -6.03 1.57
N ALA A 59 14.74 -4.80 2.04
CA ALA A 59 13.91 -3.77 1.42
C ALA A 59 14.29 -3.56 -0.06
N ALA A 60 15.58 -3.39 -0.35
CA ALA A 60 16.08 -3.22 -1.71
C ALA A 60 15.79 -4.44 -2.61
N SER A 61 15.91 -5.66 -2.08
CA SER A 61 15.61 -6.87 -2.84
C SER A 61 14.13 -6.96 -3.21
N ILE A 62 13.23 -6.59 -2.30
CA ILE A 62 11.79 -6.57 -2.57
C ILE A 62 11.45 -5.51 -3.64
N LEU A 63 12.07 -4.32 -3.57
CA LEU A 63 11.91 -3.27 -4.58
C LEU A 63 12.39 -3.73 -5.96
N ASN A 64 13.54 -4.40 -6.04
CA ASN A 64 14.02 -4.97 -7.30
C ASN A 64 13.08 -6.06 -7.82
N ALA A 65 12.49 -6.90 -6.94
CA ALA A 65 11.55 -7.94 -7.35
C ALA A 65 10.15 -7.41 -7.69
N THR A 66 9.79 -6.19 -7.26
CA THR A 66 8.46 -5.60 -7.44
C THR A 66 8.60 -4.24 -8.15
N PRO A 67 8.75 -4.24 -9.49
CA PRO A 67 8.99 -3.00 -10.22
C PRO A 67 7.79 -2.05 -10.08
N ALA A 68 8.09 -0.83 -9.62
CA ALA A 68 7.19 0.31 -9.62
C ALA A 68 7.86 1.47 -10.33
N ASN A 69 7.07 2.32 -10.97
CA ASN A 69 7.56 3.59 -11.48
C ASN A 69 7.74 4.56 -10.31
N GLU A 70 8.98 4.69 -9.87
CA GLU A 70 9.37 5.73 -8.92
C GLU A 70 9.18 7.10 -9.58
N LYS A 71 8.16 7.85 -9.15
CA LYS A 71 7.91 9.21 -9.64
C LYS A 71 8.45 10.21 -8.64
N LYS A 72 9.36 11.07 -9.12
CA LYS A 72 9.83 12.23 -8.36
C LYS A 72 8.78 13.32 -8.43
N VAL A 73 8.40 13.86 -7.28
CA VAL A 73 7.67 15.12 -7.25
C VAL A 73 8.69 16.26 -7.37
N ALA A 74 8.47 17.19 -8.29
CA ALA A 74 9.38 18.30 -8.50
C ALA A 74 9.52 19.15 -7.21
N GLY A 75 10.77 19.43 -6.81
CA GLY A 75 11.08 20.27 -5.64
C GLY A 75 11.30 19.52 -4.31
N GLU A 76 11.31 18.18 -4.28
CA GLU A 76 11.64 17.39 -3.10
C GLU A 76 13.05 16.76 -3.19
N GLU A 77 13.81 16.79 -2.10
CA GLU A 77 15.11 16.09 -2.00
C GLU A 77 14.92 14.56 -2.13
N ASN A 78 15.95 13.91 -2.68
CA ASN A 78 15.90 12.58 -3.27
C ASN A 78 15.45 11.42 -2.35
N ALA A 79 15.04 10.35 -3.03
CA ALA A 79 14.44 9.11 -2.53
C ALA A 79 15.27 8.35 -1.47
N GLU A 80 14.89 8.48 -0.20
CA GLU A 80 15.26 7.52 0.86
C GLU A 80 14.73 6.11 0.56
N PHE A 81 13.67 6.00 -0.25
CA PHE A 81 13.04 4.75 -0.61
C PHE A 81 13.26 4.37 -2.09
N SER A 82 14.51 4.06 -2.45
CA SER A 82 14.86 3.41 -3.73
C SER A 82 15.83 2.26 -3.47
N ALA A 83 15.80 1.21 -4.29
CA ALA A 83 16.67 0.05 -4.10
C ALA A 83 18.16 0.44 -4.09
N LYS A 84 18.54 1.38 -4.96
CA LYS A 84 19.91 1.89 -5.04
C LYS A 84 20.33 2.60 -3.74
N GLN A 85 19.53 3.55 -3.26
CA GLN A 85 19.85 4.31 -2.04
C GLN A 85 19.93 3.39 -0.81
N LEU A 86 18.98 2.46 -0.68
CA LEU A 86 18.96 1.50 0.42
C LEU A 86 20.22 0.62 0.46
N LEU A 87 20.71 0.18 -0.70
CA LEU A 87 21.95 -0.61 -0.78
C LEU A 87 23.19 0.24 -0.47
N GLU A 88 23.23 1.50 -0.92
CA GLU A 88 24.32 2.43 -0.56
C GLU A 88 24.37 2.68 0.95
N ASP A 89 23.22 2.86 1.60
CA ASP A 89 23.15 3.03 3.04
C ASP A 89 23.45 1.73 3.79
N ALA A 90 23.02 0.57 3.26
CA ALA A 90 23.41 -0.73 3.78
C ALA A 90 24.92 -0.94 3.75
N LYS A 91 25.62 -0.49 2.69
CA LYS A 91 27.10 -0.54 2.59
C LYS A 91 27.75 0.26 3.72
N LYS A 92 27.23 1.46 4.03
CA LYS A 92 27.74 2.29 5.13
C LYS A 92 27.55 1.58 6.48
N LEU A 93 26.39 0.96 6.70
CA LEU A 93 26.09 0.23 7.94
C LEU A 93 26.86 -1.09 8.06
N ALA A 94 27.22 -1.73 6.95
CA ALA A 94 27.97 -2.98 6.93
C ALA A 94 29.38 -2.83 7.53
N ASN A 95 29.93 -1.61 7.58
CA ASN A 95 31.24 -1.30 8.17
C ASN A 95 32.36 -2.26 7.71
N GLY A 96 32.35 -2.65 6.43
CA GLY A 96 33.35 -3.55 5.84
C GLY A 96 33.12 -5.06 6.01
N ASP A 97 32.00 -5.49 6.61
CA ASP A 97 31.64 -6.90 6.72
C ASP A 97 31.50 -7.54 5.33
N GLN A 98 32.40 -8.48 5.02
CA GLN A 98 32.48 -9.11 3.70
C GLN A 98 31.26 -9.97 3.37
N ALA A 99 30.62 -10.60 4.37
CA ALA A 99 29.42 -11.39 4.14
C ALA A 99 28.25 -10.49 3.76
N VAL A 100 28.08 -9.36 4.47
CA VAL A 100 27.04 -8.37 4.17
C VAL A 100 27.27 -7.71 2.81
N LEU A 101 28.52 -7.34 2.48
CA LEU A 101 28.88 -6.77 1.18
C LEU A 101 28.62 -7.74 0.02
N ALA A 102 28.83 -9.04 0.21
CA ALA A 102 28.48 -10.06 -0.78
C ALA A 102 26.96 -10.15 -1.00
N MET A 103 26.15 -10.04 0.06
CA MET A 103 24.69 -9.97 -0.07
C MET A 103 24.23 -8.72 -0.83
N ILE A 104 24.84 -7.57 -0.53
CA ILE A 104 24.57 -6.32 -1.25
C ILE A 104 24.86 -6.49 -2.75
N THR A 105 26.03 -7.02 -3.08
CA THR A 105 26.44 -7.25 -4.48
C THR A 105 25.46 -8.18 -5.20
N LYS A 106 24.95 -9.21 -4.51
CA LYS A 106 23.92 -10.10 -5.05
C LYS A 106 22.63 -9.36 -5.39
N VAL A 107 22.18 -8.46 -4.52
CA VAL A 107 20.95 -7.66 -4.75
C VAL A 107 21.17 -6.60 -5.83
N GLU A 108 22.35 -5.98 -5.91
CA GLU A 108 22.71 -5.06 -7.01
C GLU A 108 22.68 -5.74 -8.38
N GLY A 109 23.02 -7.03 -8.43
CA GLY A 109 22.92 -7.86 -9.63
C GLY A 109 21.49 -8.29 -10.00
N GLN A 110 20.50 -8.13 -9.11
CA GLN A 110 19.10 -8.41 -9.42
C GLN A 110 18.59 -7.33 -10.38
N LYS A 111 18.30 -7.74 -11.63
CA LYS A 111 17.57 -6.86 -12.54
C LYS A 111 16.09 -6.89 -12.17
N PRO A 112 15.39 -5.74 -12.21
CA PRO A 112 13.96 -5.74 -12.03
C PRO A 112 13.32 -6.68 -13.05
N GLU A 113 12.51 -7.62 -12.56
CA GLU A 113 11.79 -8.55 -13.43
C GLU A 113 10.86 -7.72 -14.33
N LYS A 114 11.29 -7.49 -15.57
CA LYS A 114 10.41 -6.98 -16.62
C LYS A 114 9.43 -8.10 -16.96
N THR A 115 8.33 -8.16 -16.25
CA THR A 115 7.20 -9.03 -16.59
C THR A 115 6.67 -8.58 -17.95
N ARG A 116 6.99 -9.33 -19.00
CA ARG A 116 6.41 -9.13 -20.34
C ARG A 116 4.89 -9.13 -20.22
N GLY A 117 4.24 -8.04 -20.65
CA GLY A 117 2.79 -7.87 -20.55
C GLY A 117 2.27 -7.20 -19.27
N SER A 118 3.15 -6.78 -18.35
CA SER A 118 2.73 -5.99 -17.18
C SER A 118 2.38 -4.55 -17.61
N MET A 119 1.08 -4.27 -17.70
CA MET A 119 0.50 -2.92 -17.76
C MET A 119 0.38 -2.29 -16.36
N SER A 120 1.11 -2.79 -15.36
CA SER A 120 1.01 -2.25 -14.01
C SER A 120 1.71 -0.89 -13.97
N GLU A 121 0.95 0.20 -14.09
CA GLU A 121 1.38 1.56 -13.79
C GLU A 121 1.51 1.77 -12.27
N LEU A 122 2.10 0.79 -11.56
CA LEU A 122 2.32 0.91 -10.13
C LEU A 122 3.24 2.11 -9.89
N LEU A 123 2.77 3.12 -9.18
CA LEU A 123 3.49 4.34 -8.87
C LEU A 123 3.91 4.31 -7.41
N ALA A 124 5.18 4.62 -7.16
CA ALA A 124 5.68 4.88 -5.82
C ALA A 124 6.23 6.30 -5.76
N TYR A 125 5.80 7.06 -4.77
CA TYR A 125 6.21 8.42 -4.52
C TYR A 125 6.84 8.51 -3.14
N ASN A 126 8.05 9.04 -3.08
CA ASN A 126 8.58 9.56 -1.84
C ASN A 126 7.87 10.90 -1.57
N CYS A 127 7.48 11.15 -0.33
CA CYS A 127 6.81 12.39 0.04
C CYS A 127 7.28 12.92 1.39
N ARG A 128 7.27 14.24 1.51
CA ARG A 128 7.34 14.94 2.78
C ARG A 128 6.17 15.90 2.86
N ILE A 129 5.38 15.78 3.92
CA ILE A 129 4.24 16.65 4.20
C ILE A 129 4.53 17.42 5.48
N MET A 130 4.74 18.72 5.35
CA MET A 130 4.99 19.59 6.51
C MET A 130 3.83 19.53 7.50
N ALA A 131 4.08 19.87 8.76
CA ALA A 131 3.04 19.97 9.79
C ALA A 131 1.86 20.84 9.31
N GLY A 132 0.63 20.32 9.43
CA GLY A 132 -0.60 20.99 8.98
C GLY A 132 -0.77 21.13 7.46
N ALA A 133 0.20 20.69 6.65
CA ALA A 133 0.18 20.86 5.20
C ALA A 133 -0.50 19.70 4.46
N VAL A 134 -0.69 19.89 3.15
CA VAL A 134 -1.24 18.89 2.24
C VAL A 134 -0.30 18.62 1.08
N LYS A 135 -0.33 17.39 0.58
CA LYS A 135 0.30 16.97 -0.67
C LYS A 135 -0.79 16.48 -1.62
N VAL A 136 -0.72 16.91 -2.88
CA VAL A 136 -1.75 16.60 -3.88
C VAL A 136 -1.12 15.83 -5.04
N TYR A 137 -1.76 14.73 -5.44
CA TYR A 137 -1.43 13.93 -6.60
C TYR A 137 -2.60 13.92 -7.59
N GLN A 138 -2.28 13.88 -8.88
CA GLN A 138 -3.25 13.70 -9.95
C GLN A 138 -2.97 12.37 -10.63
N ILE A 139 -3.91 11.42 -10.52
CA ILE A 139 -3.71 10.04 -10.96
C ILE A 139 -4.92 9.59 -11.75
N THR A 140 -4.67 9.04 -12.94
CA THR A 140 -5.72 8.52 -13.80
C THR A 140 -5.93 7.05 -13.48
N TYR A 141 -7.15 6.69 -13.13
CA TYR A 141 -7.53 5.29 -12.91
C TYR A 141 -8.42 4.78 -14.04
N VAL A 142 -8.38 3.48 -14.27
CA VAL A 142 -9.24 2.79 -15.24
C VAL A 142 -10.61 2.54 -14.62
N ALA A 143 -11.68 2.75 -15.40
CA ALA A 143 -13.04 2.44 -15.00
C ALA A 143 -13.19 0.97 -14.60
N ASN A 144 -13.95 0.70 -13.54
CA ASN A 144 -14.28 -0.63 -13.04
C ASN A 144 -13.08 -1.49 -12.61
N SER A 145 -11.89 -0.92 -12.53
CA SER A 145 -10.70 -1.55 -11.95
C SER A 145 -10.57 -1.16 -10.49
N LYS A 146 -10.01 -2.04 -9.65
CA LYS A 146 -9.73 -1.70 -8.26
C LYS A 146 -8.63 -0.64 -8.21
N ALA A 147 -8.92 0.53 -7.66
CA ALA A 147 -7.94 1.55 -7.32
C ALA A 147 -7.46 1.29 -5.88
N GLU A 148 -6.15 1.32 -5.69
CA GLU A 148 -5.53 0.99 -4.41
C GLU A 148 -4.49 2.04 -4.05
N ILE A 149 -4.52 2.50 -2.81
CA ILE A 149 -3.57 3.43 -2.23
C ILE A 149 -2.99 2.79 -0.97
N SER A 150 -1.68 2.85 -0.81
CA SER A 150 -0.98 2.59 0.45
C SER A 150 -0.09 3.78 0.78
N VAL A 151 -0.20 4.32 1.98
CA VAL A 151 0.68 5.35 2.52
C VAL A 151 1.35 4.81 3.76
N LYS A 152 2.67 4.71 3.70
CA LYS A 152 3.51 4.46 4.87
C LYS A 152 4.13 5.78 5.31
N SER A 153 4.04 6.12 6.59
CA SER A 153 4.67 7.30 7.16
C SER A 153 5.69 6.93 8.24
N SER A 154 6.73 7.75 8.38
CA SER A 154 7.76 7.60 9.42
C SER A 154 7.29 8.09 10.80
N ALA A 155 6.22 8.89 10.83
CA ALA A 155 5.61 9.40 12.06
C ALA A 155 4.50 8.45 12.54
N ALA A 156 4.18 8.49 13.83
CA ALA A 156 3.03 7.77 14.39
C ALA A 156 1.67 8.22 13.80
N ALA A 157 1.66 9.32 13.05
CA ALA A 157 0.49 9.84 12.35
C ALA A 157 0.44 9.33 10.90
N ILE A 158 -0.72 8.81 10.51
CA ILE A 158 -1.07 8.47 9.12
C ILE A 158 -1.85 9.66 8.55
N PRO A 159 -1.59 10.09 7.30
CA PRO A 159 -2.30 11.22 6.74
C PRO A 159 -3.78 10.92 6.54
N GLU A 160 -4.60 11.95 6.65
CA GLU A 160 -5.96 11.92 6.12
C GLU A 160 -5.88 11.87 4.58
N ILE A 161 -6.57 10.90 3.98
CA ILE A 161 -6.60 10.71 2.52
C ILE A 161 -7.96 11.16 2.01
N ILE A 162 -7.96 12.07 1.04
CA ILE A 162 -9.16 12.57 0.37
C ILE A 162 -9.01 12.31 -1.12
N VAL A 163 -10.00 11.64 -1.72
CA VAL A 163 -10.05 11.37 -3.16
C VAL A 163 -11.22 12.10 -3.77
N GLU A 164 -10.92 12.98 -4.71
CA GLU A 164 -11.90 13.75 -5.48
C GLU A 164 -11.87 13.34 -6.96
N ASN A 165 -13.04 13.24 -7.60
CA ASN A 165 -13.14 13.01 -9.04
C ASN A 165 -12.86 14.29 -9.83
N SER A 166 -12.95 14.22 -11.17
CA SER A 166 -12.70 15.37 -12.05
C SER A 166 -13.66 16.56 -11.86
N LYS A 167 -14.79 16.35 -11.17
CA LYS A 167 -15.77 17.40 -10.83
C LYS A 167 -15.52 18.05 -9.46
N GLY A 168 -14.54 17.58 -8.70
CA GLY A 168 -14.30 18.01 -7.32
C GLY A 168 -15.26 17.39 -6.30
N GLU A 169 -15.98 16.33 -6.66
CA GLU A 169 -16.82 15.59 -5.72
C GLU A 169 -15.94 14.60 -4.94
N ILE A 170 -16.08 14.57 -3.61
CA ILE A 170 -15.39 13.60 -2.76
C ILE A 170 -15.97 12.21 -3.04
N VAL A 171 -15.16 11.35 -3.65
CA VAL A 171 -15.49 9.97 -3.97
C VAL A 171 -15.37 9.11 -2.73
N LYS A 172 -14.32 9.38 -1.95
CA LYS A 172 -14.01 8.66 -0.73
C LYS A 172 -13.00 9.48 0.09
N SER A 173 -13.15 9.44 1.40
CA SER A 173 -12.22 10.04 2.35
C SER A 173 -12.07 9.10 3.54
N GLU A 174 -10.85 8.97 4.06
CA GLU A 174 -10.57 8.14 5.22
C GLU A 174 -9.34 8.67 5.96
N SER A 175 -9.46 8.75 7.29
CA SER A 175 -8.33 8.81 8.21
C SER A 175 -8.09 7.38 8.70
N SER A 176 -7.41 6.55 7.91
CA SER A 176 -7.24 5.14 8.28
C SER A 176 -6.08 4.97 9.26
N ASP A 177 -6.24 4.03 10.19
CA ASP A 177 -5.20 3.54 11.11
C ASP A 177 -4.20 2.61 10.39
N LYS A 178 -4.46 2.25 9.13
CA LYS A 178 -3.76 1.17 8.40
C LYS A 178 -3.02 1.64 7.16
N GLY A 179 -3.10 2.92 6.79
CA GLY A 179 -2.42 3.50 5.64
C GLY A 179 -2.86 2.95 4.29
N TYR A 180 -3.69 1.90 4.23
CA TYR A 180 -4.21 1.29 3.02
C TYR A 180 -5.67 1.68 2.78
N PHE A 181 -5.99 1.91 1.52
CA PHE A 181 -7.27 2.45 1.07
C PHE A 181 -7.59 1.96 -0.34
N THR A 182 -8.86 1.68 -0.62
CA THR A 182 -9.27 1.20 -1.95
C THR A 182 -10.68 1.62 -2.31
N TRP A 183 -10.92 1.80 -3.61
CA TRP A 183 -12.23 2.02 -4.20
C TRP A 183 -12.26 1.48 -5.63
N THR A 184 -13.42 1.55 -6.29
CA THR A 184 -13.57 1.19 -7.70
C THR A 184 -14.13 2.40 -8.45
N PRO A 185 -13.31 3.08 -9.28
CA PRO A 185 -13.76 4.15 -10.15
C PRO A 185 -14.89 3.68 -11.07
N SER A 186 -15.98 4.44 -11.15
CA SER A 186 -17.06 4.13 -12.10
C SER A 186 -16.73 4.59 -13.53
N LYS A 187 -15.75 5.50 -13.67
CA LYS A 187 -15.31 6.08 -14.94
C LYS A 187 -13.78 6.13 -14.99
N ALA A 188 -13.26 6.11 -16.22
CA ALA A 188 -11.85 6.33 -16.47
C ALA A 188 -11.62 7.84 -16.48
N GLU A 189 -11.00 8.37 -15.44
CA GLU A 189 -10.78 9.80 -15.26
C GLU A 189 -9.59 10.06 -14.32
N SER A 190 -9.14 11.31 -14.29
CA SER A 190 -8.13 11.76 -13.34
C SER A 190 -8.79 12.08 -11.99
N TYR A 191 -8.21 11.53 -10.92
CA TYR A 191 -8.60 11.76 -9.54
C TYR A 191 -7.54 12.59 -8.84
N LYS A 192 -8.01 13.57 -8.06
CA LYS A 192 -7.17 14.38 -7.18
C LYS A 192 -7.09 13.69 -5.83
N ILE A 193 -5.91 13.24 -5.45
CA ILE A 193 -5.63 12.56 -4.18
C ILE A 193 -4.90 13.55 -3.28
N THR A 194 -5.52 13.92 -2.17
CA THR A 194 -4.94 14.81 -1.17
C THR A 194 -4.52 13.99 0.05
N LEU A 195 -3.25 14.06 0.40
CA LEU A 195 -2.70 13.55 1.66
C LEU A 195 -2.51 14.73 2.60
N LYS A 196 -3.17 14.71 3.76
CA LYS A 196 -3.11 15.80 4.73
C LYS A 196 -2.43 15.36 6.02
N ASN A 197 -1.40 16.08 6.42
CA ASN A 197 -0.74 15.89 7.70
C ASN A 197 -1.43 16.75 8.77
N ALA A 198 -2.24 16.12 9.62
CA ALA A 198 -2.91 16.78 10.73
C ALA A 198 -2.05 16.92 11.99
N SER A 199 -0.81 16.40 11.98
CA SER A 199 0.09 16.46 13.13
C SER A 199 0.88 17.76 13.19
N THR A 200 1.56 17.97 14.33
CA THR A 200 2.45 19.11 14.57
C THR A 200 3.87 18.90 14.04
N ASP A 201 4.21 17.69 13.60
CA ASP A 201 5.52 17.34 13.09
C ASP A 201 5.49 17.10 11.58
N ASP A 202 6.63 17.31 10.92
CA ASP A 202 6.80 16.94 9.52
C ASP A 202 6.68 15.42 9.35
N MET A 203 5.94 15.00 8.33
CA MET A 203 5.73 13.60 8.01
C MET A 203 6.48 13.22 6.74
N LYS A 204 7.46 12.31 6.85
CA LYS A 204 8.00 11.61 5.68
C LYS A 204 7.10 10.42 5.37
N CYS A 205 6.91 10.14 4.08
CA CYS A 205 6.05 9.06 3.65
C CYS A 205 6.48 8.43 2.33
N VAL A 206 5.98 7.23 2.12
CA VAL A 206 5.96 6.53 0.83
C VAL A 206 4.50 6.34 0.46
N PHE A 207 4.09 6.92 -0.66
CA PHE A 207 2.75 6.78 -1.24
C PHE A 207 2.83 5.86 -2.46
N ILE A 208 2.07 4.76 -2.40
CA ILE A 208 2.05 3.69 -3.40
C ILE A 208 0.62 3.62 -3.96
N THR A 209 0.49 3.56 -5.28
CA THR A 209 -0.80 3.30 -5.95
C THR A 209 -0.60 2.48 -7.21
N ASN A 210 -1.65 1.77 -7.62
CA ASN A 210 -1.73 1.19 -8.97
C ASN A 210 -2.30 2.18 -9.99
#